data_AF-A0A3N2BCD7-F1
#
_entry.id   AF-A0A3N2BCD7-F1
#
_cell.length_a   1.000
_cell.length_b   1.000
_cell.length_c   1.000
_cell.angle_alpha   90.00
_cell.angle_beta   90.00
_cell.angle_gamma   90.00
#
_symmetry.space_group_name_H-M   'P 1'
#
loop_
_entity.id
_entity.type
_entity.pdbx_description
1 polymer ?
#
loop_
_entity_poly.entity_id
_entity_poly.type
_entity_poly.pdbx_seq_one_letter_code
_entity_poly.pdbx_strand_id
1 'polypeptide(L)'
;MVHLQEPTSEPQQPALVGFVVSKAVGGAVQRNQVKRRLRHLMRERLSAVGAGARIVVRALPAARGASTAELAADLDRALNSAQRRRR
;
A
#
# COMPACT_ATOMS: atom_id res chain seq x y z
N MET A 1 -2.88 0.36 -7.67
CA MET A 1 -4.22 0.93 -7.36
C MET A 1 -4.49 0.68 -5.89
N VAL A 2 -4.55 1.74 -5.08
CA VAL A 2 -4.71 1.65 -3.62
C VAL A 2 -6.18 1.90 -3.28
N HIS A 3 -6.76 1.05 -2.44
CA HIS A 3 -8.12 1.22 -1.89
C HIS A 3 -7.99 1.61 -0.41
N LEU A 4 -8.81 2.56 0.05
CA LEU A 4 -8.85 3.00 1.45
C LEU A 4 -10.29 2.81 1.96
N GLN A 5 -10.46 2.18 3.12
CA GLN A 5 -11.74 2.00 3.82
C GLN A 5 -11.79 2.90 5.07
N GLU A 6 -12.98 3.40 5.39
CA GLU A 6 -13.24 4.29 6.52
C GLU A 6 -12.98 3.62 7.88
N PRO A 7 -12.53 4.39 8.89
CA PRO A 7 -12.52 3.93 10.28
C PRO A 7 -13.96 3.83 10.78
N THR A 8 -14.30 2.71 11.43
CA THR A 8 -15.41 2.69 12.38
C THR A 8 -14.93 3.48 13.59
N SER A 9 -15.69 4.49 14.00
CA SER A 9 -15.35 5.42 15.07
C SER A 9 -15.14 4.73 16.42
N GLU A 10 -13.94 4.21 16.65
CA GLU A 10 -13.43 3.83 17.96
C GLU A 10 -12.07 4.52 18.19
N PRO A 11 -11.91 5.27 19.28
CA PRO A 11 -10.65 5.94 19.56
C PRO A 11 -9.55 4.89 19.80
N GLN A 12 -8.43 5.01 19.07
CA GLN A 12 -7.17 4.24 19.17
C GLN A 12 -6.97 2.98 18.31
N GLN A 13 -7.74 2.73 17.25
CA GLN A 13 -7.36 1.64 16.32
C GLN A 13 -6.11 2.00 15.49
N PRO A 14 -5.08 1.13 15.42
CA PRO A 14 -3.93 1.36 14.55
C PRO A 14 -4.33 1.34 13.08
N ALA A 15 -3.58 2.06 12.23
CA ALA A 15 -3.77 1.96 10.79
C ALA A 15 -3.45 0.53 10.31
N LEU A 16 -4.37 -0.07 9.56
CA LEU A 16 -4.22 -1.41 9.00
C LEU A 16 -3.87 -1.32 7.52
N VAL A 17 -2.83 -2.04 7.10
CA VAL A 17 -2.41 -2.08 5.70
C VAL A 17 -2.38 -3.51 5.17
N GLY A 18 -3.24 -3.80 4.20
CA GLY A 18 -3.23 -5.01 3.40
C GLY A 18 -2.43 -4.84 2.10
N PHE A 19 -1.74 -5.90 1.68
CA PHE A 19 -1.04 -5.93 0.39
C PHE A 19 -1.57 -7.07 -0.47
N VAL A 20 -2.17 -6.73 -1.60
CA VAL A 20 -2.70 -7.69 -2.58
C VAL A 20 -1.73 -7.79 -3.74
N VAL A 21 -1.11 -8.96 -3.88
CA VAL A 21 -0.15 -9.25 -4.96
C VAL A 21 -0.67 -10.45 -5.76
N SER A 22 -1.23 -10.17 -6.93
CA SER A 22 -1.88 -11.19 -7.77
C SER A 22 -0.85 -12.10 -8.46
N LYS A 23 -1.33 -13.23 -9.00
CA LYS A 23 -0.51 -14.17 -9.78
C LYS A 23 0.14 -13.51 -11.02
N ALA A 24 -0.49 -12.47 -11.57
CA ALA A 24 0.04 -11.73 -12.72
C ALA A 24 1.36 -10.99 -12.44
N VAL A 25 1.72 -10.78 -11.17
CA VAL A 25 3.02 -10.19 -10.75
C VAL A 25 4.15 -11.23 -10.83
N GLY A 26 3.84 -12.53 -10.82
CA GLY A 26 4.83 -13.61 -10.96
C GLY A 26 4.66 -14.73 -9.94
N GLY A 27 5.69 -15.57 -9.84
CA GLY A 27 5.75 -16.71 -8.92
C GLY A 27 5.78 -16.27 -7.45
N ALA A 28 5.76 -17.25 -6.54
CA ALA A 28 5.71 -16.99 -5.10
C ALA A 28 6.86 -16.10 -4.61
N VAL A 29 8.08 -16.33 -5.10
CA VAL A 29 9.28 -15.56 -4.72
C VAL A 29 9.15 -14.10 -5.14
N GLN A 30 8.79 -13.83 -6.40
CA GLN A 30 8.63 -12.46 -6.90
C GLN A 30 7.51 -11.74 -6.14
N ARG A 31 6.37 -12.40 -5.90
CA ARG A 31 5.26 -11.82 -5.14
C ARG A 31 5.64 -11.51 -3.70
N ASN A 32 6.37 -12.40 -3.04
CA ASN A 32 6.84 -12.19 -1.67
C ASN A 32 7.88 -11.08 -1.58
N GLN A 33 8.76 -10.96 -2.58
CA GLN A 33 9.73 -9.88 -2.67
C GLN A 33 9.02 -8.53 -2.81
N VAL A 34 8.07 -8.41 -3.74
CA VAL A 34 7.26 -7.19 -3.91
C VAL A 34 6.51 -6.86 -2.62
N LYS A 35 5.84 -7.84 -2.00
CA LYS A 35 5.13 -7.65 -0.72
C LYS A 35 6.06 -7.16 0.39
N ARG A 36 7.27 -7.71 0.49
CA ARG A 36 8.27 -7.29 1.49
C ARG A 36 8.73 -5.85 1.25
N ARG A 37 9.01 -5.48 0.01
CA ARG A 37 9.44 -4.12 -0.36
C ARG A 37 8.35 -3.08 -0.10
N LEU A 38 7.11 -3.38 -0.49
CA LEU A 38 5.96 -2.50 -0.23
C LEU A 38 5.70 -2.30 1.26
N ARG A 39 5.82 -3.36 2.09
CA ARG A 39 5.73 -3.24 3.55
C ARG A 39 6.80 -2.32 4.12
N HIS A 40 8.03 -2.44 3.65
CA HIS A 40 9.13 -1.60 4.11
C HIS A 40 8.87 -0.13 3.80
N LEU A 41 8.49 0.18 2.55
CA LEU A 41 8.15 1.54 2.12
C LEU A 41 6.97 2.13 2.90
N MET A 42 5.94 1.34 3.16
CA MET A 42 4.76 1.79 3.89
C MET A 42 5.06 2.13 5.36
N ARG A 43 6.07 1.50 5.98
CA ARG A 43 6.40 1.75 7.40
C ARG A 43 6.69 3.23 7.68
N GLU A 44 7.39 3.90 6.77
CA GLU A 44 7.73 5.32 6.87
C GLU A 44 6.52 6.24 6.61
N ARG A 45 5.49 5.73 5.93
CA ARG A 45 4.32 6.50 5.46
C ARG A 45 3.09 6.30 6.34
N LEU A 46 3.12 5.34 7.27
CA LEU A 46 1.97 4.99 8.10
C LEU A 46 1.48 6.16 8.96
N SER A 47 2.40 6.99 9.45
CA SER A 47 2.09 8.20 10.23
C SER A 47 1.27 9.21 9.44
N ALA A 48 1.42 9.27 8.12
CA ALA A 48 0.73 10.24 7.26
C ALA A 48 -0.72 9.85 6.92
N VAL A 49 -1.14 8.59 7.16
CA VAL A 49 -2.47 8.11 6.75
C VAL A 49 -3.53 8.32 7.84
N GLY A 50 -3.10 8.57 9.07
CA GLY A 50 -3.95 8.79 10.24
C GLY A 50 -4.35 7.48 10.92
N ALA A 51 -4.62 7.55 12.22
CA ALA A 51 -5.11 6.42 13.00
C ALA A 51 -6.46 5.90 12.47
N GLY A 52 -6.72 4.61 12.63
CA GLY A 52 -7.94 3.95 12.18
C GLY A 52 -8.08 3.75 10.67
N ALA A 53 -7.14 4.23 9.86
CA ALA A 53 -7.17 4.06 8.41
C ALA A 53 -7.01 2.59 7.99
N ARG A 54 -7.83 2.12 7.05
CA ARG A 54 -7.71 0.78 6.45
C ARG A 54 -7.28 0.89 5.00
N ILE A 55 -6.04 0.54 4.69
CA ILE A 55 -5.43 0.69 3.36
C ILE A 55 -5.24 -0.68 2.73
N VAL A 56 -5.57 -0.83 1.45
CA VAL A 56 -5.25 -1.99 0.63
C VAL A 56 -4.41 -1.55 -0.56
N VAL A 57 -3.16 -2.00 -0.61
CA VAL A 57 -2.24 -1.73 -1.72
C VAL A 57 -2.27 -2.90 -2.69
N ARG A 58 -2.80 -2.69 -3.90
CA ARG A 58 -2.75 -3.67 -4.99
C ARG A 58 -1.52 -3.45 -5.85
N ALA A 59 -0.64 -4.46 -5.87
CA ALA A 59 0.50 -4.51 -6.79
C ALA A 59 0.02 -4.90 -8.20
N LEU A 60 0.45 -4.11 -9.19
CA LEU A 60 0.22 -4.38 -10.61
C LEU A 60 1.39 -5.19 -11.19
N PRO A 61 1.22 -5.83 -12.37
CA PRO A 61 2.30 -6.61 -12.98
C PRO A 61 3.62 -5.83 -13.13
N ALA A 62 3.56 -4.53 -13.39
CA ALA A 62 4.72 -3.63 -13.49
C ALA A 62 5.54 -3.52 -12.19
N ALA A 63 4.96 -3.86 -11.02
CA ALA A 63 5.71 -3.90 -9.76
C ALA A 63 6.81 -4.99 -9.78
N ARG A 64 6.69 -5.97 -10.68
CA ARG A 64 7.74 -6.95 -10.95
C ARG A 64 8.86 -6.28 -11.74
N GLY A 65 10.06 -6.23 -11.16
CA GLY A 65 11.24 -5.65 -11.81
C GLY A 65 11.43 -4.16 -11.54
N ALA A 66 10.41 -3.46 -11.04
CA ALA A 66 10.55 -2.07 -10.60
C ALA A 66 11.61 -1.93 -9.51
N SER A 67 12.43 -0.89 -9.62
CA SER A 67 13.35 -0.42 -8.59
C SER A 67 12.60 0.05 -7.35
N THR A 68 13.31 0.21 -6.24
CA THR A 68 12.66 0.58 -4.96
C THR A 68 12.18 2.02 -5.03
N ALA A 69 12.90 2.87 -5.75
CA ALA A 69 12.51 4.25 -6.02
C ALA A 69 11.22 4.33 -6.85
N GLU A 70 11.09 3.51 -7.90
CA GLU A 70 9.86 3.47 -8.71
C GLU A 70 8.66 2.99 -7.89
N LEU A 71 8.83 1.94 -7.08
CA LEU A 71 7.77 1.45 -6.18
C LEU A 71 7.38 2.50 -5.13
N ALA A 72 8.35 3.26 -4.60
CA ALA A 72 8.09 4.33 -3.65
C ALA A 72 7.28 5.46 -4.30
N ALA A 73 7.71 5.92 -5.48
CA ALA A 73 7.02 6.96 -6.21
C ALA A 73 5.58 6.55 -6.62
N ASP A 74 5.39 5.31 -7.06
CA ASP A 74 4.05 4.76 -7.35
C ASP A 74 3.18 4.69 -6.10
N LEU A 75 3.75 4.25 -4.97
CA LEU A 75 3.03 4.18 -3.70
C LEU A 75 2.59 5.57 -3.23
N ASP A 76 3.49 6.55 -3.28
CA ASP A 76 3.22 7.93 -2.87
C ASP A 76 2.14 8.59 -3.73
N ARG A 77 2.22 8.42 -5.06
CA ARG A 77 1.15 8.86 -5.98
C ARG A 77 -0.20 8.25 -5.63
N ALA A 78 -0.22 6.94 -5.36
CA ALA A 78 -1.46 6.24 -5.06
C ALA A 78 -2.04 6.61 -3.69
N LEU A 79 -1.20 6.83 -2.68
CA LEU A 79 -1.61 7.32 -1.35
C LEU A 79 -2.21 8.72 -1.44
N ASN A 80 -1.54 9.65 -2.13
CA ASN A 80 -2.04 11.00 -2.34
C ASN A 80 -3.40 11.00 -3.07
N SER A 81 -3.54 10.15 -4.09
CA SER A 81 -4.80 9.99 -4.81
C SER A 81 -5.93 9.44 -3.92
N ALA A 82 -5.63 8.44 -3.09
CA ALA A 82 -6.60 7.86 -2.17
C ALA A 82 -7.03 8.84 -1.07
N GLN A 83 -6.09 9.62 -0.53
CA GLN A 83 -6.38 10.65 0.46
C GLN A 83 -7.24 11.80 -0.09
N ARG A 84 -7.02 12.19 -1.36
CA ARG A 84 -7.87 13.20 -2.02
C ARG A 84 -9.32 12.75 -2.15
N ARG A 85 -9.58 11.48 -2.46
CA ARG A 85 -10.94 10.93 -2.53
C ARG A 85 -11.65 10.84 -1.17
N ARG A 86 -10.92 10.99 -0.07
CA ARG A 86 -11.47 10.99 1.30
C ARG A 86 -11.99 12.37 1.73
N ARG A 87 -11.57 13.44 1.05
CA ARG A 87 -12.05 14.80 1.29
C ARG A 87 -13.25 15.09 0.40
#